data_AF-A0A2V9F5R1-F1
#
_entry.id   AF-A0A2V9F5R1-F1
#
_cell.length_a   1.000
_cell.length_b   1.000
_cell.length_c   1.000
_cell.angle_alpha   90.00
_cell.angle_beta   90.00
_cell.angle_gamma   90.00
#
_symmetry.space_group_name_H-M   'P 1'
#
loop_
_entity.id
_entity.type
_entity.pdbx_description
1 polymer ?
#
loop_
_entity_poly.entity_id
_entity_poly.type
_entity_poly.pdbx_seq_one_letter_code
_entity_poly.pdbx_strand_id
1 'polypeptide(L)'
;MPDTNGARTILIREATPLPANLSVESEAFLPGWRVVKNPDRATLARNIQGANWNFFYLAGEIRATVLGRDRPGTLRRAVKRVLAKQEGQKFNSLEITKVVSKRFLGIPFMSVTVHSRHIQQSIGLVSAKDFVLNMPVAEVPEPGPASGRKEHHAEVATKQYTTLISSS
;
A
#
# COMPACT_ATOMS: atom_id res chain seq x y z
N MET A 1 -30.71 -1.11 21.29
CA MET A 1 -29.22 -1.00 21.36
C MET A 1 -28.84 -0.07 20.24
N PRO A 2 -28.26 1.12 20.47
CA PRO A 2 -27.88 1.96 19.35
C PRO A 2 -26.76 1.25 18.58
N ASP A 3 -27.17 0.60 17.50
CA ASP A 3 -26.53 0.58 16.20
C ASP A 3 -25.29 1.46 16.19
N THR A 4 -24.12 0.83 16.04
CA THR A 4 -22.93 1.55 15.59
C THR A 4 -23.19 1.92 14.14
N ASN A 5 -23.96 2.98 13.97
CA ASN A 5 -24.43 3.51 12.71
C ASN A 5 -23.21 3.94 11.88
N GLY A 6 -23.03 3.32 10.71
CA GLY A 6 -22.47 4.01 9.55
C GLY A 6 -20.98 4.38 9.49
N ALA A 7 -20.08 3.93 10.36
CA ALA A 7 -18.66 4.26 10.20
C ALA A 7 -18.01 3.39 9.10
N ARG A 8 -18.27 3.73 7.83
CA ARG A 8 -17.44 3.31 6.68
C ARG A 8 -16.11 4.05 6.76
N THR A 9 -15.27 3.59 7.68
CA THR A 9 -13.98 4.22 7.98
C THR A 9 -12.97 3.86 6.91
N ILE A 10 -12.33 4.86 6.33
CA ILE A 10 -11.32 4.67 5.29
C ILE A 10 -9.94 4.84 5.92
N LEU A 11 -9.06 3.88 5.65
CA LEU A 11 -7.64 4.03 5.91
C LEU A 11 -6.90 4.15 4.59
N ILE A 12 -5.85 4.96 4.59
CA ILE A 12 -4.96 5.19 3.46
C ILE A 12 -3.55 4.87 3.93
N ARG A 13 -2.81 4.14 3.11
CA ARG A 13 -1.41 3.83 3.35
C ARG A 13 -0.60 5.13 3.29
N GLU A 14 0.36 5.30 4.18
CA GLU A 14 1.27 6.44 4.12
C GLU A 14 2.00 6.48 2.77
N ALA A 15 2.30 7.69 2.30
CA ALA A 15 2.87 7.97 0.98
C ALA A 15 2.02 7.53 -0.23
N THR A 16 0.73 7.18 -0.03
CA THR A 16 -0.20 7.01 -1.16
C THR A 16 -0.32 8.33 -1.92
N PRO A 17 -0.03 8.37 -3.23
CA PRO A 17 -0.29 9.55 -4.03
C PRO A 17 -1.76 9.93 -3.97
N LEU A 18 -2.04 11.21 -3.80
CA LEU A 18 -3.39 11.77 -3.79
C LEU A 18 -3.44 12.93 -4.79
N PRO A 19 -4.62 13.29 -5.31
CA PRO A 19 -4.78 14.49 -6.12
C PRO A 19 -4.23 15.74 -5.42
N ALA A 20 -3.51 16.59 -6.14
CA ALA A 20 -2.82 17.76 -5.56
C ALA A 20 -3.77 18.75 -4.84
N ASN A 21 -5.02 18.82 -5.27
CA ASN A 21 -6.07 19.65 -4.69
C ASN A 21 -6.92 18.92 -3.62
N LEU A 22 -6.62 17.66 -3.30
CA LEU A 22 -7.35 16.89 -2.30
C LEU A 22 -6.73 17.09 -0.91
N SER A 23 -7.36 17.93 -0.10
CA SER A 23 -7.05 17.99 1.34
C SER A 23 -7.76 16.84 2.07
N VAL A 24 -6.98 15.98 2.73
CA VAL A 24 -7.47 14.88 3.57
C VAL A 24 -6.93 15.05 4.97
N GLU A 25 -7.82 15.36 5.91
CA GLU A 25 -7.50 15.30 7.32
C GLU A 25 -7.40 13.83 7.75
N SER A 26 -6.24 13.43 8.26
CA SER A 26 -6.00 12.05 8.66
C SER A 26 -5.13 11.96 9.90
N GLU A 27 -5.32 10.91 10.70
CA GLU A 27 -4.50 10.62 11.88
C GLU A 27 -3.78 9.27 11.75
N ALA A 28 -2.67 9.10 12.46
CA ALA A 28 -1.96 7.84 12.51
C ALA A 28 -2.80 6.74 13.19
N PHE A 29 -2.99 5.61 12.52
CA PHE A 29 -3.81 4.50 13.00
C PHE A 29 -2.99 3.23 13.27
N LEU A 30 -2.14 2.84 12.33
CA LEU A 30 -1.14 1.78 12.47
C LEU A 30 0.14 2.23 11.75
N PRO A 31 1.31 1.63 12.01
CA PRO A 31 2.52 1.95 11.24
C PRO A 31 2.27 1.85 9.74
N GLY A 32 2.51 2.94 9.00
CA GLY A 32 2.27 2.99 7.56
C GLY A 32 0.80 3.18 7.14
N TRP A 33 -0.12 3.41 8.08
CA TRP A 33 -1.56 3.53 7.80
C TRP A 33 -2.19 4.66 8.60
N ARG A 34 -2.86 5.56 7.88
CA ARG A 34 -3.61 6.68 8.46
C ARG A 34 -5.11 6.49 8.26
N VAL A 35 -5.91 6.88 9.23
CA VAL A 35 -7.37 6.89 9.12
C VAL A 35 -7.84 8.28 8.72
N VAL A 36 -8.76 8.32 7.75
CA VAL A 36 -9.36 9.57 7.26
C VAL A 36 -10.42 10.06 8.25
N LYS A 37 -10.34 11.34 8.62
CA LYS A 37 -11.30 12.02 9.49
C LYS A 37 -12.28 12.86 8.70
N ASN A 38 -11.77 13.60 7.73
CA ASN A 38 -12.52 14.51 6.88
C ASN A 38 -11.81 14.54 5.52
N PRO A 39 -12.51 14.39 4.38
CA PRO A 39 -13.96 14.24 4.20
C PRO A 39 -14.54 12.85 4.53
N ASP A 40 -15.88 12.78 4.63
CA ASP A 40 -16.62 11.51 4.70
C ASP A 40 -16.36 10.65 3.45
N ARG A 41 -16.68 9.35 3.49
CA ARG A 41 -16.45 8.42 2.38
C ARG A 41 -17.02 8.90 1.04
N ALA A 42 -18.25 9.37 1.02
CA ALA A 42 -18.91 9.75 -0.24
C ALA A 42 -18.25 11.00 -0.81
N THR A 43 -17.95 11.98 0.03
CA THR A 43 -17.25 13.20 -0.35
C THR A 43 -15.82 12.91 -0.80
N LEU A 44 -15.10 12.04 -0.09
CA LEU A 44 -13.76 11.58 -0.51
C LEU A 44 -13.82 10.93 -1.90
N ALA A 45 -14.77 10.01 -2.13
CA ALA A 45 -14.92 9.33 -3.41
C ALA A 45 -15.22 10.32 -4.55
N ARG A 46 -16.14 11.28 -4.33
CA ARG A 46 -16.46 12.33 -5.31
C ARG A 46 -15.26 13.21 -5.62
N ASN A 47 -14.49 13.61 -4.60
CA ASN A 47 -13.33 14.48 -4.81
C ASN A 47 -12.21 13.76 -5.57
N ILE A 48 -11.96 12.49 -5.25
CA ILE A 48 -11.00 11.66 -6.00
C ILE A 48 -11.46 11.52 -7.46
N GLN A 49 -12.72 11.15 -7.67
CA GLN A 49 -13.27 10.99 -9.03
C GLN A 49 -13.28 12.31 -9.82
N GLY A 50 -13.66 13.42 -9.18
CA GLY A 50 -13.68 14.75 -9.79
C GLY A 50 -12.29 15.28 -10.15
N ALA A 51 -11.23 14.73 -9.55
CA ALA A 51 -9.85 15.01 -9.91
C ALA A 51 -9.31 14.08 -11.01
N ASN A 52 -10.15 13.26 -11.67
CA ASN A 52 -9.78 12.23 -12.64
C ASN A 52 -8.91 11.10 -12.04
N TRP A 53 -9.13 10.78 -10.76
CA TRP A 53 -8.52 9.63 -10.10
C TRP A 53 -9.58 8.56 -9.83
N ASN A 54 -9.12 7.33 -9.66
CA ASN A 54 -9.96 6.17 -9.38
C ASN A 54 -9.89 5.81 -7.90
N PHE A 55 -11.04 5.49 -7.31
CA PHE A 55 -11.16 4.95 -5.95
C PHE A 55 -12.11 3.75 -5.93
N PHE A 56 -11.56 2.56 -6.20
CA PHE A 56 -12.35 1.35 -6.40
C PHE A 56 -12.07 0.27 -5.36
N TYR A 57 -13.01 -0.66 -5.22
CA TYR A 57 -12.82 -1.86 -4.42
C TYR A 57 -11.98 -2.89 -5.18
N LEU A 58 -11.07 -3.53 -4.48
CA LEU A 58 -10.52 -4.81 -4.90
C LEU A 58 -11.49 -5.92 -4.46
N ALA A 59 -11.66 -6.93 -5.29
CA ALA A 59 -12.56 -8.03 -5.00
C ALA A 59 -12.16 -8.75 -3.70
N GLY A 60 -13.16 -9.29 -3.00
CA GLY A 60 -12.97 -10.00 -1.74
C GLY A 60 -13.23 -9.13 -0.52
N GLU A 61 -13.92 -9.71 0.45
CA GLU A 61 -14.12 -9.15 1.77
C GLU A 61 -13.24 -9.91 2.76
N ILE A 62 -12.60 -9.19 3.69
CA ILE A 62 -11.71 -9.82 4.66
C ILE A 62 -12.22 -9.55 6.06
N ARG A 63 -12.28 -10.64 6.84
CA ARG A 63 -12.73 -10.61 8.23
C ARG A 63 -11.61 -11.00 9.17
N ALA A 64 -11.55 -10.31 10.31
CA ALA A 64 -10.77 -10.75 11.45
C ALA A 64 -11.57 -10.61 12.74
N THR A 65 -11.44 -11.61 13.60
CA THR A 65 -11.99 -11.59 14.96
C THR A 65 -10.84 -11.60 15.96
N VAL A 66 -10.94 -10.77 16.98
CA VAL A 66 -9.96 -10.62 18.07
C VAL A 66 -10.67 -10.53 19.41
N LEU A 67 -10.02 -10.99 20.47
CA LEU A 67 -10.52 -10.88 21.83
C LEU A 67 -10.06 -9.57 22.46
N GLY A 68 -10.91 -8.94 23.27
CA GLY A 68 -10.54 -7.73 23.98
C GLY A 68 -11.72 -6.92 24.50
N ARG A 69 -11.45 -6.17 25.58
CA ARG A 69 -12.42 -5.29 26.25
C ARG A 69 -12.24 -3.82 25.84
N ASP A 70 -11.00 -3.40 25.62
CA ASP A 70 -10.66 -2.05 25.18
C ASP A 70 -11.07 -1.85 23.71
N ARG A 71 -12.02 -0.95 23.42
CA ARG A 71 -12.56 -0.81 22.06
C ARG A 71 -11.52 -0.29 21.05
N PRO A 72 -10.80 0.83 21.27
CA PRO A 72 -9.85 1.34 20.29
C PRO A 72 -8.67 0.40 20.04
N GLY A 73 -8.04 -0.16 21.09
CA GLY A 73 -6.93 -1.08 20.95
C GLY A 73 -7.36 -2.43 20.37
N THR A 74 -8.57 -2.90 20.65
CA THR A 74 -9.10 -4.12 20.01
C THR A 74 -9.39 -3.89 18.53
N LEU A 75 -9.89 -2.72 18.13
CA LEU A 75 -10.07 -2.36 16.72
C LEU A 75 -8.72 -2.32 15.98
N ARG A 76 -7.71 -1.63 16.53
CA ARG A 76 -6.36 -1.58 15.94
C ARG A 76 -5.76 -2.97 15.78
N ARG A 77 -5.92 -3.86 16.77
CA ARG A 77 -5.48 -5.27 16.68
C ARG A 77 -6.25 -6.05 15.62
N ALA A 78 -7.56 -5.85 15.50
CA ALA A 78 -8.37 -6.49 14.46
C ALA A 78 -7.91 -6.09 13.05
N VAL A 79 -7.73 -4.79 12.82
CA VAL A 79 -7.26 -4.24 11.53
C VAL A 79 -5.84 -4.70 11.23
N LYS A 80 -4.93 -4.71 12.21
CA LYS A 80 -3.58 -5.27 12.05
C LYS A 80 -3.64 -6.73 11.57
N ARG A 81 -4.55 -7.53 12.13
CA ARG A 81 -4.76 -8.94 11.75
C ARG A 81 -5.30 -9.08 10.33
N VAL A 82 -6.18 -8.18 9.90
CA VAL A 82 -6.68 -8.10 8.51
C VAL A 82 -5.55 -7.76 7.54
N LEU A 83 -4.71 -6.78 7.88
CA LEU A 83 -3.58 -6.35 7.04
C LEU A 83 -2.55 -7.48 6.87
N ALA A 84 -2.24 -8.20 7.95
CA ALA A 84 -1.33 -9.35 7.89
C ALA A 84 -1.87 -10.48 6.99
N LYS A 85 -3.20 -10.69 6.92
CA LYS A 85 -3.81 -11.66 6.00
C LYS A 85 -3.67 -11.28 4.53
N GLN A 86 -3.35 -10.02 4.24
CA GLN A 86 -3.18 -9.50 2.88
C GLN A 86 -1.73 -9.13 2.58
N GLU A 87 -0.78 -9.62 3.37
CA GLU A 87 0.63 -9.38 3.09
C GLU A 87 0.97 -9.89 1.67
N GLY A 88 1.60 -9.03 0.87
CA GLY A 88 1.89 -9.28 -0.54
C GLY A 88 0.82 -8.79 -1.54
N GLN A 89 -0.40 -8.44 -1.09
CA GLN A 89 -1.42 -7.83 -1.97
C GLN A 89 -1.16 -6.33 -2.16
N LYS A 90 -1.35 -5.83 -3.38
CA LYS A 90 -1.09 -4.42 -3.73
C LYS A 90 -2.35 -3.56 -3.58
N PHE A 91 -2.56 -3.05 -2.37
CA PHE A 91 -3.57 -2.04 -2.09
C PHE A 91 -2.97 -0.89 -1.28
N ASN A 92 -3.55 0.29 -1.43
CA ASN A 92 -3.09 1.50 -0.76
C ASN A 92 -4.21 2.17 0.05
N SER A 93 -5.41 1.59 0.04
CA SER A 93 -6.51 2.01 0.88
C SER A 93 -7.32 0.80 1.34
N LEU A 94 -8.00 0.90 2.47
CA LEU A 94 -8.99 -0.08 2.90
C LEU A 94 -10.18 0.63 3.53
N GLU A 95 -11.35 0.02 3.38
CA GLU A 95 -12.58 0.50 3.98
C GLU A 95 -13.09 -0.52 5.00
N ILE A 96 -13.21 -0.09 6.25
CA ILE A 96 -13.90 -0.86 7.28
C ILE A 96 -15.39 -0.68 7.05
N THR A 97 -16.08 -1.74 6.67
CA THR A 97 -17.52 -1.69 6.38
C THR A 97 -18.38 -2.16 7.54
N LYS A 98 -17.81 -2.97 8.45
CA LYS A 98 -18.54 -3.48 9.61
C LYS A 98 -17.60 -3.71 10.79
N VAL A 99 -18.04 -3.26 11.96
CA VAL A 99 -17.42 -3.56 13.25
C VAL A 99 -18.50 -4.14 14.16
N VAL A 100 -18.28 -5.36 14.65
CA VAL A 100 -19.19 -6.06 15.56
C VAL A 100 -18.46 -6.29 16.87
N SER A 101 -19.00 -5.77 17.97
CA SER A 101 -18.51 -6.07 19.32
C SER A 101 -19.53 -6.93 20.06
N LYS A 102 -19.10 -8.09 20.54
CA LYS A 102 -19.98 -9.09 21.20
C LYS A 102 -19.25 -9.77 22.36
N ARG A 103 -19.98 -10.59 23.11
CA ARG A 103 -19.48 -11.42 24.21
C ARG A 103 -19.97 -12.84 24.04
N PHE A 104 -19.10 -13.84 24.20
CA PHE A 104 -19.46 -15.25 24.23
C PHE A 104 -18.88 -15.89 25.49
N LEU A 105 -19.72 -16.55 26.30
CA LEU A 105 -19.33 -17.14 27.60
C LEU A 105 -18.55 -16.18 28.51
N GLY A 106 -18.94 -14.91 28.55
CA GLY A 106 -18.24 -13.93 29.37
C GLY A 106 -16.96 -13.34 28.74
N ILE A 107 -16.55 -13.77 27.55
CA ILE A 107 -15.33 -13.30 26.87
C ILE A 107 -15.71 -12.26 25.80
N PRO A 108 -15.23 -11.00 25.91
CA PRO A 108 -15.51 -9.97 24.92
C PRO A 108 -14.64 -10.17 23.66
N PHE A 109 -15.26 -10.02 22.49
CA PHE A 109 -14.60 -10.09 21.20
C PHE A 109 -15.11 -9.03 20.23
N MET A 110 -14.27 -8.70 19.27
CA MET A 110 -14.57 -7.80 18.16
C MET A 110 -14.31 -8.51 16.84
N SER A 111 -15.25 -8.41 15.91
CA SER A 111 -15.09 -8.82 14.53
C SER A 111 -15.14 -7.61 13.61
N VAL A 112 -14.15 -7.49 12.73
CA VAL A 112 -14.04 -6.41 11.75
C VAL A 112 -14.11 -7.01 10.36
N THR A 113 -14.88 -6.34 9.50
CA THR A 113 -15.01 -6.62 8.08
C THR A 113 -14.44 -5.44 7.31
N VAL A 114 -13.57 -5.72 6.35
CA VAL A 114 -13.00 -4.71 5.48
C VAL A 114 -13.09 -5.10 4.02
N HIS A 115 -13.01 -4.09 3.16
CA HIS A 115 -12.68 -4.25 1.76
C HIS A 115 -11.40 -3.50 1.44
N SER A 116 -10.53 -4.14 0.66
CA SER A 116 -9.37 -3.48 0.10
C SER A 116 -9.82 -2.53 -1.00
N ARG A 117 -9.13 -1.40 -1.10
CA ARG A 117 -9.37 -0.37 -2.09
C ARG A 117 -8.07 0.11 -2.70
N HIS A 118 -8.17 0.69 -3.88
CA HIS A 118 -7.03 1.28 -4.55
C HIS A 118 -7.36 2.71 -5.00
N ILE A 119 -6.46 3.63 -4.71
CA ILE A 119 -6.45 5.02 -5.17
C ILE A 119 -5.35 5.15 -6.22
N GLN A 120 -5.67 5.58 -7.43
CA GLN A 120 -4.68 5.80 -8.49
C GLN A 120 -5.19 6.79 -9.54
N GLN A 121 -4.28 7.48 -10.23
CA GLN A 121 -4.62 8.39 -11.32
C GLN A 121 -5.03 7.64 -12.60
N SER A 122 -4.43 6.48 -12.88
CA SER A 122 -4.70 5.70 -14.09
C SER A 122 -6.00 4.88 -14.02
N ILE A 123 -6.58 4.61 -15.18
CA ILE A 123 -7.79 3.78 -15.33
C ILE A 123 -7.49 2.28 -15.12
N GLY A 124 -6.24 1.84 -15.30
CA GLY A 124 -5.81 0.44 -15.14
C GLY A 124 -5.01 0.20 -13.85
N LEU A 125 -5.22 -0.95 -13.19
CA LEU A 125 -4.36 -1.47 -12.12
C LEU A 125 -2.94 -1.64 -12.68
N VAL A 126 -1.99 -0.84 -12.21
CA VAL A 126 -0.59 -0.98 -12.64
C VAL A 126 -0.04 -2.28 -12.08
N SER A 127 0.35 -3.21 -12.96
CA SER A 127 0.90 -4.49 -12.55
C SER A 127 2.26 -4.31 -11.88
N ALA A 128 2.65 -5.24 -11.02
CA ALA A 128 3.96 -5.21 -10.38
C ALA A 128 5.15 -5.16 -11.34
N LYS A 129 4.93 -5.57 -12.59
CA LYS A 129 5.95 -5.65 -13.63
C LYS A 129 6.21 -4.31 -14.32
N ASP A 130 5.28 -3.35 -14.22
CA ASP A 130 5.36 -2.10 -14.98
C ASP A 130 6.19 -1.01 -14.27
N PHE A 131 6.55 -1.22 -13.00
CA PHE A 131 7.40 -0.30 -12.24
C PHE A 131 8.85 -0.22 -12.75
N VAL A 132 9.33 -1.28 -13.43
CA VAL A 132 10.72 -1.34 -13.90
C VAL A 132 10.96 -0.47 -15.13
N LEU A 133 9.91 -0.13 -15.89
CA LEU A 133 10.03 0.61 -17.15
C LEU A 133 9.98 2.13 -17.01
N ASN A 134 9.61 2.66 -15.83
CA ASN A 134 9.45 4.11 -15.59
C ASN A 134 10.55 4.75 -14.74
N MET A 135 11.68 4.07 -14.52
CA MET A 135 12.89 4.78 -14.07
C MET A 135 13.41 5.63 -15.23
N PRO A 136 13.64 6.95 -15.05
CA PRO A 136 14.46 7.67 -16.00
C PRO A 136 15.82 7.00 -16.00
N VAL A 137 16.20 6.43 -17.15
CA VAL A 137 17.58 6.04 -17.40
C VAL A 137 18.40 7.30 -17.13
N ALA A 138 19.21 7.28 -16.07
CA ALA A 138 20.20 8.32 -15.86
C ALA A 138 21.03 8.40 -17.13
N GLU A 139 21.01 9.54 -17.80
CA GLU A 139 21.85 9.82 -18.96
C GLU A 139 23.28 9.46 -18.60
N VAL A 140 23.79 8.40 -19.25
CA VAL A 140 25.21 8.07 -19.26
C VAL A 140 25.87 9.17 -20.06
N PRO A 141 26.81 9.97 -19.50
CA PRO A 141 27.46 11.01 -20.27
C PRO A 141 28.32 10.37 -21.37
N GLU A 142 28.08 10.77 -22.61
CA GLU A 142 28.89 10.43 -23.78
C GLU A 142 30.38 10.79 -23.55
N PRO A 143 31.33 9.88 -23.81
CA PRO A 143 32.74 10.20 -23.68
C PRO A 143 33.21 11.06 -24.86
N GLY A 144 33.57 12.31 -24.56
CA GLY A 144 34.24 13.22 -25.48
C GLY A 144 35.61 12.71 -25.95
N PRO A 145 36.14 13.23 -27.07
CA PRO A 145 37.25 12.61 -27.79
C PRO A 145 38.59 12.73 -27.04
N ALA A 146 39.35 11.64 -27.12
CA ALA A 146 40.64 11.43 -26.48
C ALA A 146 41.73 12.40 -26.99
N SER A 147 42.56 12.89 -26.06
CA SER A 147 43.85 13.50 -26.39
C SER A 147 44.93 13.11 -25.36
N GLY A 148 45.67 12.05 -25.70
CA GLY A 148 47.13 11.90 -25.53
C GLY A 148 47.82 12.03 -24.16
N ARG A 149 48.33 10.89 -23.66
CA ARG A 149 49.78 10.51 -23.62
C ARG A 149 50.34 10.01 -22.25
N LYS A 150 50.85 8.75 -22.29
CA LYS A 150 51.93 8.05 -21.52
C LYS A 150 51.66 7.59 -20.07
N GLU A 151 51.54 6.26 -19.84
CA GLU A 151 52.57 5.26 -19.39
C GLU A 151 53.00 5.50 -17.92
N HIS A 152 52.90 4.56 -16.95
CA HIS A 152 53.62 3.29 -16.80
C HIS A 152 52.97 2.36 -15.72
N HIS A 153 53.02 1.05 -15.99
CA HIS A 153 53.23 -0.11 -15.06
C HIS A 153 52.43 -0.27 -13.75
N ALA A 154 51.55 -1.28 -13.69
CA ALA A 154 51.66 -2.42 -12.75
C ALA A 154 50.56 -3.48 -13.01
N GLU A 155 51.03 -4.64 -13.43
CA GLU A 155 50.42 -5.96 -13.56
C GLU A 155 49.84 -6.49 -12.24
N VAL A 156 48.62 -7.06 -12.23
CA VAL A 156 48.34 -8.44 -11.76
C VAL A 156 47.10 -8.98 -12.49
N ALA A 157 47.28 -10.16 -13.07
CA ALA A 157 46.41 -10.88 -13.98
C ALA A 157 44.99 -11.19 -13.48
N THR A 158 44.00 -10.86 -14.31
CA THR A 158 42.65 -11.43 -14.29
C THR A 158 42.55 -12.47 -15.40
N LYS A 159 42.47 -13.76 -15.06
CA LYS A 159 41.87 -14.85 -15.85
C LYS A 159 41.26 -15.80 -14.81
N GLN A 160 40.04 -16.31 -14.91
CA GLN A 160 39.51 -17.06 -16.05
C GLN A 160 37.98 -17.00 -16.16
N TYR A 161 37.55 -16.65 -17.38
CA TYR A 161 36.46 -17.19 -18.22
C TYR A 161 35.51 -18.29 -17.68
N THR A 162 34.21 -17.97 -17.72
CA THR A 162 33.13 -18.57 -18.53
C THR A 162 33.06 -20.09 -18.80
N THR A 163 31.81 -20.57 -18.77
CA THR A 163 31.20 -21.85 -19.22
C THR A 163 31.38 -23.03 -18.27
N LEU A 164 30.34 -23.76 -17.86
CA LEU A 164 29.52 -24.61 -18.74
C LEU A 164 28.07 -24.81 -18.27
N ILE A 165 27.18 -24.76 -19.25
CA ILE A 165 25.82 -25.30 -19.22
C ILE A 165 25.89 -26.77 -19.70
N SER A 166 25.19 -27.65 -18.99
CA SER A 166 24.50 -28.90 -19.41
C SER A 166 25.26 -30.06 -20.08
N SER A 167 25.26 -31.22 -19.38
CA SER A 167 24.86 -32.59 -19.82
C SER A 167 25.45 -33.58 -18.78
N SER A 168 24.79 -34.60 -18.23
CA SER A 168 23.69 -35.45 -18.67
C SER A 168 22.83 -35.92 -17.49
#